data_AF-A0A2V8FM91-F1
#
_entry.id   AF-A0A2V8FM91-F1
#
_cell.length_a   1.000
_cell.length_b   1.000
_cell.length_c   1.000
_cell.angle_alpha   90.00
_cell.angle_beta   90.00
_cell.angle_gamma   90.00
#
_symmetry.space_group_name_H-M   'P 1'
#
loop_
_entity.id
_entity.type
_entity.pdbx_description
1 polymer ?
#
loop_
_entity_poly.entity_id
_entity_poly.type
_entity_poly.pdbx_seq_one_letter_code
_entity_poly.pdbx_strand_id
1 'polypeptide(L)'
;MEIVRRVLDEAARGVPFDEMAVFLRAPQQYLGLLEHACARGGVPVYFDRGTRRPDPAGRAFVALLSCAADGLSAKRFDEYLSLGQVPLVNEVRAAEASRDERPARPSDEVYADPDVARGSSRASDEPIDDIASSPAIDNDEEAIVAGTLRSPWKWEELIVESAVVGGRTRADGKARWRRRLDGLAADYRYRIDELKKEEPESARIARYERDSRNLAHLRQFALPIIDVLAEWPERATWGEWLDGFTALAARALRRPSRVLQTLADLGPMADVGPVTLEEARDVLHDRLVTLDREPAPRRYGQVFVGTPHQARGRSFRVVFVPGLAERVVPQRPREDPLLLDERRRSLNATLGAGLSNGSSSPFSGTLLVEQDDRGSAERLLLKIAIGAASERLYLSYPRLDVAETRARVPSFYALDVMRAITGRVPDHRVLASEAAAEGGASLAWPAPEDPDRAIDDLEHDLAILRPLLDARAPATVRGHAHYLLGLNEALRRSVIRRWARGRPAWSPSDGLIKVAPGTQAALAAHRLGRRPYSLSALQRFASCPYQFLLATIHRLEPWDEPEPLMRMDPLTRGSLFHKAQAEFYRAMEGRNELPVTRERLPGAA
;
A
#
# COMPACT_ATOMS: atom_id res chain seq x y z
N MET A 1 7.54 19.71 -2.48
CA MET A 1 6.78 20.97 -2.52
C MET A 1 7.68 22.15 -2.84
N GLU A 2 8.58 22.59 -1.95
CA GLU A 2 9.40 23.80 -2.21
C GLU A 2 10.22 23.77 -3.51
N ILE A 3 10.80 22.63 -3.89
CA ILE A 3 11.52 22.49 -5.17
C ILE A 3 10.58 22.78 -6.35
N VAL A 4 9.35 22.26 -6.31
CA VAL A 4 8.34 22.44 -7.37
C VAL A 4 7.91 23.90 -7.45
N ARG A 5 7.74 24.56 -6.30
CA ARG A 5 7.48 26.00 -6.24
C ARG A 5 8.58 26.81 -6.91
N ARG A 6 9.85 26.53 -6.59
CA ARG A 6 10.98 27.22 -7.22
C ARG A 6 11.11 26.92 -8.71
N VAL A 7 10.75 25.71 -9.15
CA VAL A 7 10.63 25.38 -10.57
C VAL A 7 9.57 26.26 -11.26
N LEU A 8 8.39 26.43 -10.64
CA LEU A 8 7.34 27.30 -11.15
C LEU A 8 7.75 28.78 -11.14
N ASP A 9 8.44 29.23 -10.09
CA ASP A 9 8.99 30.60 -10.00
C ASP A 9 9.98 30.88 -11.15
N GLU A 10 10.83 29.92 -11.52
CA GLU A 10 11.76 30.04 -12.64
C GLU A 10 11.06 29.94 -14.01
N ALA A 11 10.02 29.12 -14.11
CA ALA A 11 9.17 29.04 -15.30
C ALA A 11 8.45 30.38 -15.56
N ALA A 12 7.92 31.01 -14.50
CA ALA A 12 7.31 32.33 -14.56
C ALA A 12 8.30 33.43 -14.97
N ARG A 13 9.61 33.23 -14.71
CA ARG A 13 10.70 34.09 -15.19
C ARG A 13 11.13 33.83 -16.64
N GLY A 14 10.51 32.86 -17.31
CA GLY A 14 10.76 32.53 -18.71
C GLY A 14 11.83 31.46 -18.94
N VAL A 15 12.18 30.65 -17.93
CA VAL A 15 13.03 29.48 -18.13
C VAL A 15 12.15 28.28 -18.54
N PRO A 16 12.36 27.66 -19.71
CA PRO A 16 11.69 26.42 -20.10
C PRO A 16 12.01 25.26 -19.17
N PHE A 17 11.07 24.34 -18.97
CA PHE A 17 11.27 23.19 -18.06
C PHE A 17 12.44 22.28 -18.47
N ASP A 18 12.70 22.09 -19.76
CA ASP A 18 13.82 21.29 -20.28
C ASP A 18 15.19 21.95 -20.13
N GLU A 19 15.22 23.22 -19.74
CA GLU A 19 16.44 23.92 -19.32
C GLU A 19 16.64 23.88 -17.80
N MET A 20 15.82 23.10 -17.08
CA MET A 20 15.92 22.86 -15.63
C MET A 20 16.27 21.41 -15.30
N ALA A 21 17.04 21.21 -14.23
CA ALA A 21 17.39 19.87 -13.75
C ALA A 21 17.33 19.73 -12.22
N VAL A 22 16.93 18.56 -11.74
CA VAL A 22 16.96 18.13 -10.34
C VAL A 22 17.91 16.94 -10.19
N PHE A 23 19.00 17.10 -9.43
CA PHE A 23 19.97 16.02 -9.19
C PHE A 23 19.86 15.44 -7.79
N LEU A 24 19.42 14.18 -7.71
CA LEU A 24 19.21 13.41 -6.49
C LEU A 24 20.42 12.49 -6.23
N ARG A 25 21.15 12.67 -5.12
CA ARG A 25 22.20 11.72 -4.72
C ARG A 25 21.62 10.37 -4.27
N ALA A 26 20.46 10.38 -3.63
CA ALA A 26 19.75 9.21 -3.11
C ALA A 26 18.36 9.10 -3.75
N PRO A 27 18.25 8.69 -5.02
CA PRO A 27 16.99 8.70 -5.76
C PRO A 27 15.90 7.84 -5.09
N GLN A 28 16.25 6.70 -4.46
CA GLN A 28 15.26 5.84 -3.81
C GLN A 28 14.46 6.55 -2.71
N GLN A 29 15.04 7.58 -2.06
CA GLN A 29 14.39 8.32 -0.98
C GLN A 29 13.46 9.43 -1.48
N TYR A 30 13.77 10.02 -2.64
CA TYR A 30 13.12 11.27 -3.08
C TYR A 30 12.31 11.13 -4.36
N LEU A 31 12.52 10.08 -5.17
CA LEU A 31 11.93 9.98 -6.50
C LEU A 31 10.40 9.95 -6.45
N GLY A 32 9.79 9.10 -5.63
CA GLY A 32 8.33 9.06 -5.49
C GLY A 32 7.72 10.32 -4.86
N LEU A 33 8.44 10.95 -3.92
CA LEU A 33 8.01 12.22 -3.31
C LEU A 33 8.07 13.38 -4.32
N LEU A 34 9.08 13.40 -5.18
CA LEU A 34 9.25 14.39 -6.22
C LEU A 34 8.21 14.19 -7.33
N GLU A 35 7.99 12.94 -7.76
CA GLU A 35 6.94 12.60 -8.73
C GLU A 35 5.57 13.08 -8.26
N HIS A 36 5.20 12.76 -7.02
CA HIS A 36 3.94 13.21 -6.44
C HIS A 36 3.85 14.74 -6.32
N ALA A 37 4.92 15.41 -5.87
CA ALA A 37 4.93 16.87 -5.74
C ALA A 37 4.85 17.58 -7.10
N CYS A 38 5.53 17.06 -8.13
CA CYS A 38 5.47 17.59 -9.49
C CYS A 38 4.10 17.37 -10.12
N ALA A 39 3.48 16.20 -9.90
CA ALA A 39 2.11 15.94 -10.34
C ALA A 39 1.11 16.91 -9.72
N ARG A 40 1.21 17.18 -8.41
CA ARG A 40 0.39 18.18 -7.72
C ARG A 40 0.56 19.59 -8.31
N GLY A 41 1.80 19.98 -8.60
CA GLY A 41 2.12 21.29 -9.18
C GLY A 41 1.97 21.39 -10.70
N GLY A 42 1.46 20.36 -11.38
CA GLY A 42 1.35 20.34 -12.84
C GLY A 42 2.69 20.44 -13.59
N VAL A 43 3.81 20.09 -12.95
CA VAL A 43 5.15 20.20 -13.54
C VAL A 43 5.51 18.89 -14.27
N PRO A 44 5.72 18.91 -15.59
CA PRO A 44 6.17 17.74 -16.33
C PRO A 44 7.63 17.41 -15.99
N VAL A 45 7.90 16.14 -15.70
CA VAL A 45 9.22 15.66 -15.26
C VAL A 45 9.69 14.46 -16.09
N TYR A 46 10.96 14.48 -16.47
CA TYR A 46 11.64 13.40 -17.15
C TYR A 46 12.65 12.72 -16.21
N PHE A 47 12.38 11.47 -15.82
CA PHE A 47 13.32 10.70 -15.00
C PHE A 47 14.27 9.88 -15.88
N ASP A 48 15.57 10.19 -15.90
CA ASP A 48 16.54 9.60 -16.85
C ASP A 48 16.69 8.06 -16.75
N ARG A 49 16.41 7.49 -15.59
CA ARG A 49 16.38 6.04 -15.35
C ARG A 49 14.96 5.49 -15.13
N GLY A 50 13.96 6.30 -15.43
CA GLY A 50 12.58 5.96 -15.13
C GLY A 50 12.22 6.09 -13.65
N THR A 51 11.04 5.59 -13.30
CA THR A 51 10.50 5.64 -11.93
C THR A 51 10.26 4.24 -11.39
N ARG A 52 10.40 4.04 -10.08
CA ARG A 52 10.01 2.79 -9.42
C ARG A 52 8.69 2.95 -8.71
N ARG A 53 7.73 2.08 -9.02
CA ARG A 53 6.45 1.99 -8.31
C ARG A 53 6.26 0.57 -7.76
N PRO A 54 5.55 0.39 -6.64
CA PRO A 54 5.18 -0.95 -6.19
C PRO A 54 4.42 -1.68 -7.29
N ASP A 55 4.78 -2.93 -7.60
CA ASP A 55 4.05 -3.78 -8.54
C ASP A 55 2.89 -4.49 -7.81
N PRO A 56 1.62 -4.19 -8.09
CA PRO A 56 0.52 -4.94 -7.49
C PRO A 56 0.57 -6.44 -7.86
N ALA A 57 0.93 -6.79 -9.10
CA ALA A 57 0.95 -8.18 -9.58
C ALA A 57 2.11 -8.96 -8.95
N GLY A 58 3.33 -8.42 -8.99
CA GLY A 58 4.47 -9.02 -8.32
C GLY A 58 4.32 -9.14 -6.81
N ARG A 59 3.76 -8.12 -6.12
CA ARG A 59 3.45 -8.20 -4.68
C ARG A 59 2.40 -9.28 -4.37
N ALA A 60 1.36 -9.38 -5.19
CA ALA A 60 0.32 -10.39 -5.05
C ALA A 60 0.90 -11.80 -5.21
N PHE A 61 1.80 -11.98 -6.18
CA PHE A 61 2.51 -13.23 -6.38
C PHE A 61 3.42 -13.60 -5.20
N VAL A 62 4.21 -12.64 -4.69
CA VAL A 62 5.05 -12.83 -3.50
C VAL A 62 4.22 -13.17 -2.27
N ALA A 63 3.01 -12.59 -2.11
CA ALA A 63 2.09 -12.94 -1.04
C ALA A 63 1.60 -14.40 -1.16
N LEU A 64 1.34 -14.91 -2.37
CA LEU A 64 1.01 -16.33 -2.60
C LEU A 64 2.19 -17.26 -2.31
N LEU A 65 3.42 -16.90 -2.71
CA LEU A 65 4.62 -17.67 -2.37
C LEU A 65 4.85 -17.71 -0.85
N SER A 66 4.65 -16.58 -0.18
CA SER A 66 4.72 -16.47 1.27
C SER A 66 3.62 -17.28 1.95
N CYS A 67 2.42 -17.33 1.37
CA CYS A 67 1.34 -18.20 1.84
C CYS A 67 1.80 -19.66 1.87
N ALA A 68 2.41 -20.15 0.79
CA ALA A 68 2.93 -21.51 0.73
C ALA A 68 4.08 -21.77 1.72
N ALA A 69 5.06 -20.86 1.80
CA ALA A 69 6.18 -20.95 2.75
C ALA A 69 5.69 -20.98 4.22
N ASP A 70 4.69 -20.16 4.54
CA ASP A 70 4.10 -20.06 5.88
C ASP A 70 3.02 -21.15 6.16
N GLY A 71 3.13 -22.31 5.51
CA GLY A 71 2.24 -23.46 5.75
C GLY A 71 0.79 -23.24 5.29
N LEU A 72 0.59 -22.50 4.20
CA LEU A 72 -0.71 -22.07 3.65
C LEU A 72 -1.43 -21.07 4.57
N SER A 73 -0.71 -20.00 4.93
CA SER A 73 -1.20 -18.94 5.81
C SER A 73 -2.37 -18.17 5.20
N ALA A 74 -3.53 -18.21 5.87
CA ALA A 74 -4.72 -17.42 5.52
C ALA A 74 -4.43 -15.92 5.44
N LYS A 75 -3.60 -15.38 6.35
CA LYS A 75 -3.21 -13.97 6.36
C LYS A 75 -2.45 -13.56 5.09
N ARG A 76 -1.60 -14.43 4.57
CA ARG A 76 -0.84 -14.17 3.33
C ARG A 76 -1.73 -14.30 2.10
N PHE A 77 -2.69 -15.22 2.13
CA PHE A 77 -3.70 -15.31 1.08
C PHE A 77 -4.63 -14.09 1.07
N ASP A 78 -4.99 -13.58 2.25
CA ASP A 78 -5.74 -12.33 2.43
C ASP A 78 -4.99 -11.12 1.89
N GLU A 79 -3.69 -11.01 2.19
CA GLU A 79 -2.81 -9.99 1.59
C GLU A 79 -2.83 -10.04 0.05
N TYR A 80 -2.82 -11.24 -0.54
CA TYR A 80 -3.00 -11.42 -1.98
C TYR A 80 -4.35 -10.89 -2.49
N LEU A 81 -5.46 -11.18 -1.80
CA LEU A 81 -6.80 -10.69 -2.18
C LEU A 81 -6.89 -9.16 -2.12
N SER A 82 -6.26 -8.55 -1.11
CA SER A 82 -6.27 -7.10 -0.89
C SER A 82 -5.59 -6.29 -2.01
N LEU A 83 -4.73 -6.93 -2.80
CA LEU A 83 -3.98 -6.29 -3.91
C LEU A 83 -4.78 -6.20 -5.22
N GLY A 84 -6.02 -6.72 -5.24
CA GLY A 84 -6.94 -6.57 -6.37
C GLY A 84 -6.49 -7.27 -7.66
N GLN A 85 -5.62 -8.29 -7.54
CA GLN A 85 -5.05 -9.03 -8.67
C GLN A 85 -5.79 -10.35 -8.96
N VAL A 86 -6.97 -10.56 -8.39
CA VAL A 86 -7.79 -11.74 -8.66
C VAL A 86 -8.27 -11.71 -10.13
N PRO A 87 -8.01 -12.76 -10.94
CA PRO A 87 -8.46 -12.82 -12.33
C PRO A 87 -9.98 -12.80 -12.47
N LEU A 88 -10.50 -12.35 -13.61
CA LEU A 88 -11.94 -12.41 -13.90
C LEU A 88 -12.32 -13.82 -14.40
N VAL A 89 -13.49 -14.35 -14.02
CA VAL A 89 -13.93 -15.74 -14.38
C VAL A 89 -13.90 -16.01 -15.88
N ASN A 90 -14.19 -15.00 -16.72
CA ASN A 90 -14.14 -15.14 -18.17
C ASN A 90 -12.70 -15.18 -18.71
N GLU A 91 -11.76 -14.52 -18.02
CA GLU A 91 -10.32 -14.54 -18.36
C GLU A 91 -9.66 -15.85 -17.93
N VAL A 92 -10.09 -16.47 -16.81
CA VAL A 92 -9.59 -17.80 -16.37
C VAL A 92 -9.92 -18.88 -17.41
N ARG A 93 -11.14 -18.87 -17.96
CA ARG A 93 -11.54 -19.82 -19.01
C ARG A 93 -10.80 -19.58 -20.32
N ALA A 94 -10.46 -18.33 -20.63
CA ALA A 94 -9.64 -17.98 -21.80
C ALA A 94 -8.17 -18.37 -21.58
N ALA A 95 -7.61 -18.18 -20.38
CA ALA A 95 -6.24 -18.55 -20.01
C ALA A 95 -6.04 -20.07 -19.94
N GLU A 96 -7.06 -20.82 -19.51
CA GLU A 96 -7.08 -22.29 -19.56
C GLU A 96 -7.16 -22.81 -21.01
N ALA A 97 -7.84 -22.09 -21.90
CA ALA A 97 -7.92 -22.40 -23.33
C ALA A 97 -6.67 -21.96 -24.12
N SER A 98 -5.94 -20.95 -23.65
CA SER A 98 -4.72 -20.42 -24.28
C SER A 98 -3.43 -20.98 -23.70
N ARG A 99 -3.48 -22.14 -23.00
CA ARG A 99 -2.31 -22.86 -22.47
C ARG A 99 -1.26 -23.22 -23.53
N ASP A 100 -1.54 -22.99 -24.82
CA ASP A 100 -0.73 -23.42 -25.95
C ASP A 100 0.04 -22.32 -26.71
N GLU A 101 0.01 -21.03 -26.35
CA GLU A 101 0.65 -20.02 -27.21
C GLU A 101 1.65 -19.07 -26.52
N ARG A 102 2.92 -19.50 -26.68
CA ARG A 102 4.22 -18.80 -26.57
C ARG A 102 4.80 -18.57 -25.16
N PRO A 103 6.03 -19.06 -24.90
CA PRO A 103 6.74 -18.73 -23.67
C PRO A 103 6.95 -17.22 -23.58
N ALA A 104 6.80 -16.66 -22.38
CA ALA A 104 7.15 -15.28 -22.10
C ALA A 104 8.63 -15.08 -22.46
N ARG A 105 8.91 -14.12 -23.35
CA ARG A 105 10.28 -13.82 -23.75
C ARG A 105 11.00 -13.07 -22.63
N PRO A 106 12.29 -13.35 -22.37
CA PRO A 106 13.12 -12.54 -21.50
C PRO A 106 13.06 -11.06 -21.91
N SER A 107 13.14 -10.17 -20.93
CA SER A 107 13.03 -8.72 -21.14
C SER A 107 14.06 -8.18 -22.14
N ASP A 108 15.27 -8.72 -22.13
CA ASP A 108 16.35 -8.33 -23.05
C ASP A 108 16.10 -8.75 -24.52
N GLU A 109 15.27 -9.78 -24.76
CA GLU A 109 14.91 -10.24 -26.12
C GLU A 109 13.74 -9.45 -26.72
N VAL A 110 12.99 -8.70 -25.92
CA VAL A 110 11.87 -7.86 -26.40
C VAL A 110 12.38 -6.65 -27.19
N TYR A 111 13.60 -6.17 -26.93
CA TYR A 111 14.21 -5.05 -27.66
C TYR A 111 14.70 -5.40 -29.08
N ALA A 112 14.83 -6.69 -29.41
CA ALA A 112 15.35 -7.12 -30.71
C ALA A 112 14.29 -7.13 -31.83
N ASP A 113 12.99 -6.94 -31.50
CA ASP A 113 11.88 -7.03 -32.45
C ASP A 113 11.23 -5.64 -32.70
N PRO A 114 11.54 -4.97 -33.82
CA PRO A 114 11.09 -3.59 -34.09
C PRO A 114 9.56 -3.43 -34.22
N ASP A 115 8.82 -4.51 -34.49
CA ASP A 115 7.35 -4.48 -34.52
C ASP A 115 6.70 -4.62 -33.13
N VAL A 116 7.39 -5.24 -32.16
CA VAL A 116 6.93 -5.37 -30.77
C VAL A 116 7.21 -4.07 -29.98
N ALA A 117 8.32 -3.39 -30.25
CA ALA A 117 8.67 -2.12 -29.61
C ALA A 117 7.63 -1.00 -29.85
N ARG A 118 6.86 -1.07 -30.94
CA ARG A 118 5.74 -0.14 -31.24
C ARG A 118 4.40 -0.55 -30.64
N GLY A 119 4.23 -1.83 -30.31
CA GLY A 119 2.98 -2.40 -29.77
C GLY A 119 2.96 -2.53 -28.24
N SER A 120 4.08 -2.90 -27.62
CA SER A 120 4.17 -3.08 -26.16
C SER A 120 4.16 -1.75 -25.39
N SER A 121 4.69 -0.69 -25.99
CA SER A 121 4.70 0.67 -25.44
C SER A 121 3.32 1.32 -25.39
N ARG A 122 2.29 0.76 -26.07
CA ARG A 122 0.90 1.24 -25.99
C ARG A 122 0.01 0.39 -25.08
N ALA A 123 0.38 -0.86 -24.77
CA ALA A 123 -0.48 -1.80 -24.07
C ALA A 123 -0.41 -1.71 -22.53
N SER A 124 0.54 -0.95 -21.98
CA SER A 124 0.71 -0.73 -20.53
C SER A 124 0.56 0.74 -20.10
N ASP A 125 0.20 1.62 -21.03
CA ASP A 125 0.16 3.07 -20.82
C ASP A 125 -1.22 3.59 -20.34
N GLU A 126 -2.11 2.69 -19.90
CA GLU A 126 -3.29 3.12 -19.16
C GLU A 126 -2.87 3.60 -17.76
N PRO A 127 -3.25 4.83 -17.36
CA PRO A 127 -3.02 5.29 -16.01
C PRO A 127 -3.69 4.33 -15.02
N ILE A 128 -2.93 3.88 -14.02
CA ILE A 128 -3.43 3.07 -12.89
C ILE A 128 -4.47 3.86 -12.03
N ASP A 129 -4.73 5.13 -12.36
CA ASP A 129 -5.67 5.99 -11.65
C ASP A 129 -7.17 5.72 -11.96
N ASP A 130 -7.51 4.77 -12.83
CA ASP A 130 -8.92 4.37 -13.05
C ASP A 130 -9.46 3.37 -12.01
N ILE A 131 -9.28 3.67 -10.72
CA ILE A 131 -10.13 3.10 -9.65
C ILE A 131 -11.53 3.76 -9.68
N ALA A 132 -11.73 4.81 -10.48
CA ALA A 132 -12.99 5.52 -10.62
C ALA A 132 -13.67 5.28 -11.98
N SER A 133 -14.11 4.05 -12.27
CA SER A 133 -15.05 3.80 -13.38
C SER A 133 -16.44 3.36 -12.87
N SER A 134 -17.33 4.36 -12.87
CA SER A 134 -18.81 4.35 -12.88
C SER A 134 -19.60 3.72 -11.70
N PRO A 135 -20.53 4.48 -11.07
CA PRO A 135 -21.47 3.94 -10.08
C PRO A 135 -22.62 3.23 -10.83
N ALA A 136 -22.38 2.02 -11.32
CA ALA A 136 -23.49 1.16 -11.70
C ALA A 136 -24.26 0.81 -10.43
N ILE A 137 -25.57 1.11 -10.42
CA ILE A 137 -26.45 0.94 -9.28
C ILE A 137 -26.41 -0.52 -8.81
N ASP A 138 -26.05 -0.66 -7.54
CA ASP A 138 -25.86 -1.89 -6.76
C ASP A 138 -27.15 -2.71 -6.72
N ASN A 139 -27.18 -3.86 -7.40
CA ASN A 139 -28.25 -4.85 -7.25
C ASN A 139 -27.66 -6.19 -6.78
N ASP A 140 -28.21 -6.73 -5.70
CA ASP A 140 -27.63 -7.77 -4.84
C ASP A 140 -27.74 -9.21 -5.41
N GLU A 141 -28.39 -9.40 -6.56
CA GLU A 141 -28.87 -10.73 -7.00
C GLU A 141 -28.00 -11.43 -8.07
N GLU A 142 -27.14 -10.72 -8.79
CA GLU A 142 -26.32 -11.32 -9.86
C GLU A 142 -24.83 -11.47 -9.50
N ALA A 143 -24.32 -12.69 -9.66
CA ALA A 143 -22.92 -13.07 -9.46
C ALA A 143 -22.01 -12.66 -10.65
N ILE A 144 -22.60 -12.32 -11.80
CA ILE A 144 -21.90 -11.91 -13.02
C ILE A 144 -22.65 -10.68 -13.57
N VAL A 145 -22.03 -9.51 -13.51
CA VAL A 145 -22.48 -8.33 -14.23
C VAL A 145 -21.35 -7.92 -15.17
N ALA A 146 -21.62 -7.85 -16.47
CA ALA A 146 -20.67 -7.44 -17.51
C ALA A 146 -19.32 -8.23 -17.55
N GLY A 147 -19.32 -9.51 -17.17
CA GLY A 147 -18.16 -10.39 -17.35
C GLY A 147 -17.00 -10.20 -16.37
N THR A 148 -17.15 -9.31 -15.39
CA THR A 148 -16.24 -9.21 -14.25
C THR A 148 -16.74 -10.12 -13.13
N LEU A 149 -15.86 -10.96 -12.55
CA LEU A 149 -16.07 -11.38 -11.16
C LEU A 149 -16.19 -10.10 -10.34
N ARG A 150 -17.24 -9.97 -9.52
CA ARG A 150 -17.31 -8.90 -8.51
C ARG A 150 -15.94 -8.82 -7.84
N SER A 151 -15.44 -7.60 -7.64
CA SER A 151 -14.34 -7.34 -6.72
C SER A 151 -14.53 -8.18 -5.44
N PRO A 152 -13.45 -8.72 -4.82
CA PRO A 152 -13.49 -9.68 -3.71
C PRO A 152 -14.04 -9.07 -2.40
N TRP A 153 -15.19 -8.41 -2.46
CA TRP A 153 -15.87 -7.80 -1.35
C TRP A 153 -16.37 -8.92 -0.44
N LYS A 154 -15.84 -8.96 0.79
CA LYS A 154 -16.09 -9.92 1.88
C LYS A 154 -15.40 -11.27 1.84
N TRP A 155 -14.55 -11.58 0.86
CA TRP A 155 -13.77 -12.83 0.92
C TRP A 155 -12.77 -12.80 2.08
N GLU A 156 -12.17 -11.65 2.33
CA GLU A 156 -11.33 -11.37 3.50
C GLU A 156 -12.10 -11.66 4.80
N GLU A 157 -13.32 -11.11 4.92
CA GLU A 157 -14.24 -11.34 6.04
C GLU A 157 -14.58 -12.83 6.23
N LEU A 158 -14.81 -13.58 5.14
CA LEU A 158 -15.11 -15.02 5.20
C LEU A 158 -13.88 -15.87 5.58
N ILE A 159 -12.67 -15.49 5.16
CA ILE A 159 -11.42 -16.14 5.59
C ILE A 159 -11.19 -15.92 7.09
N VAL A 160 -11.45 -14.69 7.53
CA VAL A 160 -11.45 -14.28 8.94
C VAL A 160 -12.48 -15.07 9.75
N GLU A 161 -13.75 -15.11 9.32
CA GLU A 161 -14.85 -15.78 10.02
C GLU A 161 -14.66 -17.31 10.08
N SER A 162 -14.13 -17.90 9.01
CA SER A 162 -13.81 -19.33 8.98
C SER A 162 -12.62 -19.70 9.88
N ALA A 163 -11.92 -18.71 10.45
CA ALA A 163 -10.76 -18.89 11.33
C ALA A 163 -9.73 -19.86 10.73
N VAL A 164 -9.51 -19.73 9.42
CA VAL A 164 -8.48 -20.49 8.73
C VAL A 164 -7.13 -19.97 9.21
N VAL A 165 -6.28 -20.89 9.65
CA VAL A 165 -4.90 -20.59 10.07
C VAL A 165 -3.98 -21.54 9.33
N GLY A 166 -2.78 -21.06 9.00
CA GLY A 166 -1.72 -21.89 8.41
C GLY A 166 -1.45 -23.16 9.24
N GLY A 167 -1.07 -24.24 8.55
CA GLY A 167 -0.64 -25.48 9.16
C GLY A 167 0.83 -25.47 9.56
N ARG A 168 1.27 -26.48 10.32
CA ARG A 168 2.71 -26.71 10.56
C ARG A 168 3.44 -27.16 9.28
N THR A 169 2.69 -27.82 8.40
CA THR A 169 3.12 -28.24 7.07
C THR A 169 2.08 -27.79 6.05
N ARG A 170 2.43 -27.80 4.77
CA ARG A 170 1.48 -27.49 3.69
C ARG A 170 0.36 -28.53 3.59
N ALA A 171 0.62 -29.80 3.88
CA ALA A 171 -0.43 -30.83 3.94
C ALA A 171 -1.46 -30.54 5.06
N ASP A 172 -0.96 -30.17 6.25
CA ASP A 172 -1.79 -29.72 7.38
C ASP A 172 -2.63 -28.49 7.02
N GLY A 173 -2.01 -27.52 6.35
CA GLY A 173 -2.68 -26.30 5.89
C GLY A 173 -3.83 -26.63 4.93
N LYS A 174 -3.59 -27.46 3.90
CA LYS A 174 -4.61 -27.90 2.93
C LYS A 174 -5.81 -28.55 3.62
N ALA A 175 -5.55 -29.45 4.57
CA ALA A 175 -6.61 -30.10 5.34
C ALA A 175 -7.40 -29.10 6.22
N ARG A 176 -6.72 -28.11 6.82
CA ARG A 176 -7.37 -27.06 7.64
C ARG A 176 -8.24 -26.14 6.81
N TRP A 177 -7.76 -25.66 5.67
CA TRP A 177 -8.53 -24.81 4.74
C TRP A 177 -9.87 -25.46 4.37
N ARG A 178 -9.85 -26.71 3.91
CA ARG A 178 -11.07 -27.45 3.56
C ARG A 178 -11.98 -27.63 4.77
N ARG A 179 -11.46 -28.14 5.89
CA ARG A 179 -12.23 -28.39 7.11
C ARG A 179 -12.92 -27.12 7.64
N ARG A 180 -12.23 -25.98 7.63
CA ARG A 180 -12.75 -24.71 8.15
C ARG A 180 -13.80 -24.09 7.24
N LEU A 181 -13.56 -24.07 5.93
CA LEU A 181 -14.56 -23.57 4.97
C LEU A 181 -15.79 -24.48 4.89
N ASP A 182 -15.60 -25.80 4.99
CA ASP A 182 -16.71 -26.76 5.09
C ASP A 182 -17.48 -26.60 6.41
N GLY A 183 -16.77 -26.36 7.51
CA GLY A 183 -17.35 -26.09 8.81
C GLY A 183 -18.23 -24.84 8.80
N LEU A 184 -17.74 -23.73 8.24
CA LEU A 184 -18.52 -22.49 8.10
C LEU A 184 -19.73 -22.70 7.18
N ALA A 185 -19.57 -23.45 6.08
CA ALA A 185 -20.69 -23.78 5.20
C ALA A 185 -21.76 -24.67 5.87
N ALA A 186 -21.35 -25.57 6.77
CA ALA A 186 -22.28 -26.36 7.57
C ALA A 186 -22.98 -25.51 8.64
N ASP A 187 -22.27 -24.57 9.28
CA ASP A 187 -22.83 -23.64 10.26
C ASP A 187 -23.89 -22.71 9.63
N TYR A 188 -23.60 -22.12 8.47
CA TYR A 188 -24.61 -21.33 7.75
C TYR A 188 -25.85 -22.15 7.39
N ARG A 189 -25.70 -23.40 6.92
CA ARG A 189 -26.85 -24.27 6.65
C ARG A 189 -27.67 -24.53 7.91
N TYR A 190 -27.01 -24.86 9.02
CA TYR A 190 -27.68 -25.08 10.30
C TYR A 190 -28.44 -23.83 10.77
N ARG A 191 -27.81 -22.64 10.72
CA ARG A 191 -28.44 -21.37 11.10
C ARG A 191 -29.65 -21.04 10.21
N ILE A 192 -29.55 -21.29 8.90
CA ILE A 192 -30.67 -21.11 7.97
C ILE A 192 -31.83 -22.05 8.32
N ASP A 193 -31.56 -23.32 8.57
CA ASP A 193 -32.60 -24.33 8.87
C ASP A 193 -33.29 -24.06 10.21
N GLU A 194 -32.55 -23.67 11.24
CA GLU A 194 -33.12 -23.29 12.54
C GLU A 194 -33.96 -22.02 12.43
N LEU A 195 -33.45 -20.98 11.77
CA LEU A 195 -34.20 -19.74 11.55
C LEU A 195 -35.45 -19.96 10.70
N LYS A 196 -35.43 -20.87 9.71
CA LYS A 196 -36.61 -21.24 8.93
C LYS A 196 -37.71 -21.88 9.77
N LYS A 197 -37.36 -22.62 10.84
CA LYS A 197 -38.32 -23.24 11.76
C LYS A 197 -38.88 -22.24 12.77
N GLU A 198 -38.05 -21.37 13.31
CA GLU A 198 -38.43 -20.44 14.39
C GLU A 198 -39.00 -19.11 13.85
N GLU A 199 -38.40 -18.54 12.81
CA GLU A 199 -38.70 -17.22 12.26
C GLU A 199 -38.56 -17.19 10.73
N PRO A 200 -39.50 -17.78 9.97
CA PRO A 200 -39.37 -17.95 8.51
C PRO A 200 -39.28 -16.65 7.70
N GLU A 201 -39.73 -15.52 8.23
CA GLU A 201 -39.63 -14.19 7.59
C GLU A 201 -38.38 -13.40 8.01
N SER A 202 -37.44 -14.02 8.74
CA SER A 202 -36.25 -13.33 9.25
C SER A 202 -35.32 -12.89 8.12
N ALA A 203 -35.05 -11.59 8.02
CA ALA A 203 -34.06 -11.02 7.10
C ALA A 203 -32.64 -11.60 7.28
N ARG A 204 -32.37 -12.30 8.39
CA ARG A 204 -31.11 -13.02 8.65
C ARG A 204 -30.97 -14.24 7.73
N ILE A 205 -32.06 -14.88 7.33
CA ILE A 205 -32.05 -16.02 6.39
C ILE A 205 -31.46 -15.55 5.05
N ALA A 206 -31.97 -14.45 4.50
CA ALA A 206 -31.46 -13.87 3.24
C ALA A 206 -29.99 -13.39 3.36
N ARG A 207 -29.53 -12.97 4.55
CA ARG A 207 -28.11 -12.69 4.81
C ARG A 207 -27.27 -13.97 4.73
N TYR A 208 -27.61 -15.00 5.49
CA TYR A 208 -26.85 -16.26 5.49
C TYR A 208 -26.88 -16.97 4.13
N GLU A 209 -27.99 -16.90 3.38
CA GLU A 209 -28.06 -17.42 2.01
C GLU A 209 -27.11 -16.66 1.06
N ARG A 210 -26.99 -15.34 1.21
CA ARG A 210 -25.98 -14.53 0.48
C ARG A 210 -24.55 -14.90 0.88
N ASP A 211 -24.26 -14.96 2.17
CA ASP A 211 -22.92 -15.27 2.67
C ASP A 211 -22.51 -16.71 2.30
N SER A 212 -23.46 -17.66 2.29
CA SER A 212 -23.24 -19.03 1.81
C SER A 212 -22.88 -19.10 0.32
N ARG A 213 -23.53 -18.30 -0.54
CA ARG A 213 -23.16 -18.18 -1.96
C ARG A 213 -21.75 -17.60 -2.13
N ASN A 214 -21.42 -16.55 -1.38
CA ASN A 214 -20.09 -15.94 -1.41
C ASN A 214 -19.00 -16.92 -0.94
N LEU A 215 -19.28 -17.70 0.11
CA LEU A 215 -18.40 -18.76 0.59
C LEU A 215 -18.19 -19.86 -0.46
N ALA A 216 -19.23 -20.22 -1.21
CA ALA A 216 -19.10 -21.17 -2.32
C ALA A 216 -18.15 -20.65 -3.41
N HIS A 217 -18.26 -19.37 -3.79
CA HIS A 217 -17.35 -18.75 -4.75
C HIS A 217 -15.91 -18.70 -4.23
N LEU A 218 -15.71 -18.29 -2.97
CA LEU A 218 -14.39 -18.30 -2.33
C LEU A 218 -13.79 -19.70 -2.36
N ARG A 219 -14.55 -20.74 -2.04
CA ARG A 219 -14.09 -22.14 -2.08
C ARG A 219 -13.69 -22.57 -3.49
N GLN A 220 -14.51 -22.23 -4.49
CA GLN A 220 -14.24 -22.58 -5.89
C GLN A 220 -12.95 -21.92 -6.40
N PHE A 221 -12.63 -20.72 -5.90
CA PHE A 221 -11.44 -19.99 -6.30
C PHE A 221 -10.19 -20.35 -5.48
N ALA A 222 -10.29 -20.31 -4.15
CA ALA A 222 -9.14 -20.46 -3.25
C ALA A 222 -8.65 -21.92 -3.15
N LEU A 223 -9.55 -22.90 -3.05
CA LEU A 223 -9.13 -24.29 -2.83
C LEU A 223 -8.24 -24.85 -3.95
N PRO A 224 -8.52 -24.61 -5.24
CA PRO A 224 -7.59 -25.02 -6.30
C PRO A 224 -6.21 -24.36 -6.20
N ILE A 225 -6.12 -23.12 -5.72
CA ILE A 225 -4.83 -22.45 -5.48
C ILE A 225 -4.09 -23.14 -4.34
N ILE A 226 -4.78 -23.32 -3.22
CA ILE A 226 -4.26 -24.01 -2.03
C ILE A 226 -3.81 -25.44 -2.35
N ASP A 227 -4.55 -26.17 -3.18
CA ASP A 227 -4.21 -27.54 -3.56
C ASP A 227 -2.88 -27.61 -4.32
N VAL A 228 -2.67 -26.70 -5.28
CA VAL A 228 -1.39 -26.62 -6.05
C VAL A 228 -0.23 -26.24 -5.14
N LEU A 229 -0.39 -25.22 -4.29
CA LEU A 229 0.65 -24.80 -3.35
C LEU A 229 1.03 -25.93 -2.37
N ALA A 230 0.07 -26.77 -2.00
CA ALA A 230 0.30 -27.90 -1.11
C ALA A 230 1.06 -29.07 -1.76
N GLU A 231 0.99 -29.19 -3.08
CA GLU A 231 1.60 -30.28 -3.85
C GLU A 231 3.06 -30.00 -4.25
N TRP A 232 3.53 -28.77 -4.09
CA TRP A 232 4.92 -28.42 -4.36
C TRP A 232 5.91 -29.24 -3.51
N PRO A 233 7.12 -29.54 -4.02
CA PRO A 233 8.13 -30.21 -3.21
C PRO A 233 8.68 -29.29 -2.11
N GLU A 234 9.40 -29.83 -1.13
CA GLU A 234 10.13 -29.00 -0.13
C GLU A 234 11.39 -28.37 -0.73
N ARG A 235 12.02 -29.07 -1.67
CA ARG A 235 13.17 -28.60 -2.44
C ARG A 235 13.03 -29.05 -3.89
N ALA A 236 13.38 -28.17 -4.81
CA ALA A 236 13.32 -28.43 -6.25
C ALA A 236 14.50 -27.73 -6.94
N THR A 237 14.76 -28.09 -8.19
CA THR A 237 15.63 -27.26 -9.03
C THR A 237 14.94 -25.95 -9.38
N TRP A 238 15.72 -24.94 -9.78
CA TRP A 238 15.13 -23.69 -10.27
C TRP A 238 14.21 -23.91 -11.48
N GLY A 239 14.52 -24.86 -12.37
CA GLY A 239 13.64 -25.20 -13.50
C GLY A 239 12.25 -25.66 -13.05
N GLU A 240 12.21 -26.61 -12.11
CA GLU A 240 10.96 -27.10 -11.53
C GLU A 240 10.18 -25.99 -10.80
N TRP A 241 10.88 -25.11 -10.08
CA TRP A 241 10.26 -23.94 -9.45
C TRP A 241 9.70 -22.95 -10.47
N LEU A 242 10.44 -22.63 -11.53
CA LEU A 242 10.01 -21.68 -12.57
C LEU A 242 8.77 -22.19 -13.31
N ASP A 243 8.68 -23.49 -13.59
CA ASP A 243 7.48 -24.10 -14.18
C ASP A 243 6.27 -23.97 -13.25
N GLY A 244 6.44 -24.31 -11.97
CA GLY A 244 5.40 -24.18 -10.96
C GLY A 244 4.95 -22.72 -10.75
N PHE A 245 5.90 -21.78 -10.74
CA PHE A 245 5.65 -20.35 -10.58
C PHE A 245 4.93 -19.75 -11.78
N THR A 246 5.34 -20.13 -13.00
CA THR A 246 4.70 -19.68 -14.25
C THR A 246 3.24 -20.14 -14.29
N ALA A 247 2.98 -21.41 -13.99
CA ALA A 247 1.63 -21.96 -13.93
C ALA A 247 0.76 -21.28 -12.86
N LEU A 248 1.33 -21.00 -11.68
CA LEU A 248 0.62 -20.28 -10.62
C LEU A 248 0.30 -18.83 -11.03
N ALA A 249 1.28 -18.10 -11.57
CA ALA A 249 1.14 -16.71 -11.96
C ALA A 249 0.03 -16.54 -13.01
N ALA A 250 0.03 -17.39 -14.05
CA ALA A 250 -0.99 -17.37 -15.11
C ALA A 250 -2.41 -17.64 -14.58
N ARG A 251 -2.55 -18.48 -13.55
CA ARG A 251 -3.85 -18.82 -12.97
C ARG A 251 -4.34 -17.84 -11.90
N ALA A 252 -3.43 -17.26 -11.13
CA ALA A 252 -3.77 -16.50 -9.93
C ALA A 252 -3.64 -14.98 -10.10
N LEU A 253 -3.10 -14.47 -11.20
CA LEU A 253 -2.94 -13.03 -11.41
C LEU A 253 -3.78 -12.53 -12.59
N ARG A 254 -4.47 -11.41 -12.39
CA ARG A 254 -5.21 -10.71 -13.44
C ARG A 254 -4.29 -10.17 -14.55
N ARG A 255 -3.09 -9.71 -14.17
CA ARG A 255 -2.08 -9.17 -15.10
C ARG A 255 -0.73 -9.88 -14.89
N PRO A 256 -0.55 -11.12 -15.40
CA PRO A 256 0.62 -11.95 -15.10
C PRO A 256 1.87 -11.57 -15.90
N SER A 257 1.74 -10.79 -16.98
CA SER A 257 2.79 -10.62 -18.00
C SER A 257 4.17 -10.23 -17.46
N ARG A 258 4.23 -9.28 -16.50
CA ARG A 258 5.50 -8.85 -15.92
C ARG A 258 6.13 -9.93 -15.05
N VAL A 259 5.34 -10.60 -14.22
CA VAL A 259 5.81 -11.70 -13.37
C VAL A 259 6.36 -12.81 -14.27
N LEU A 260 5.65 -13.16 -15.35
CA LEU A 260 6.09 -14.17 -16.31
C LEU A 260 7.40 -13.77 -17.02
N GLN A 261 7.58 -12.49 -17.39
CA GLN A 261 8.86 -12.01 -17.95
C GLN A 261 10.01 -12.14 -16.95
N THR A 262 9.80 -11.75 -15.70
CA THR A 262 10.84 -11.86 -14.65
C THR A 262 11.18 -13.33 -14.33
N LEU A 263 10.21 -14.23 -14.40
CA LEU A 263 10.45 -15.67 -14.28
C LEU A 263 11.25 -16.20 -15.48
N ALA A 264 10.94 -15.76 -16.70
CA ALA A 264 11.68 -16.13 -17.91
C ALA A 264 13.13 -15.64 -17.87
N ASP A 265 13.40 -14.45 -17.32
CA ASP A 265 14.76 -13.90 -17.14
C ASP A 265 15.64 -14.80 -16.23
N LEU A 266 15.02 -15.63 -15.38
CA LEU A 266 15.71 -16.60 -14.52
C LEU A 266 15.88 -17.98 -15.15
N GLY A 267 15.39 -18.19 -16.38
CA GLY A 267 15.53 -19.43 -17.13
C GLY A 267 16.96 -20.01 -17.18
N PRO A 268 18.03 -19.20 -17.33
CA PRO A 268 19.41 -19.70 -17.29
C PRO A 268 19.82 -20.38 -15.98
N MET A 269 19.08 -20.16 -14.89
CA MET A 269 19.33 -20.81 -13.60
C MET A 269 18.64 -22.17 -13.49
N ALA A 270 17.95 -22.68 -14.51
CA ALA A 270 17.11 -23.88 -14.41
C ALA A 270 17.79 -25.10 -13.77
N ASP A 271 19.06 -25.35 -14.10
CA ASP A 271 19.84 -26.49 -13.59
C ASP A 271 20.40 -26.27 -12.17
N VAL A 272 20.24 -25.07 -11.59
CA VAL A 272 20.72 -24.73 -10.24
C VAL A 272 19.75 -25.30 -9.21
N GLY A 273 20.27 -26.08 -8.26
CA GLY A 273 19.47 -26.63 -7.17
C GLY A 273 20.15 -27.80 -6.48
N PRO A 274 19.49 -28.42 -5.48
CA PRO A 274 18.12 -28.13 -5.03
C PRO A 274 18.04 -26.88 -4.12
N VAL A 275 17.02 -26.06 -4.29
CA VAL A 275 16.71 -24.88 -3.44
C VAL A 275 15.34 -24.99 -2.79
N THR A 276 15.19 -24.38 -1.63
CA THR A 276 13.91 -24.31 -0.89
C THR A 276 12.97 -23.25 -1.48
N LEU A 277 11.68 -23.34 -1.17
CA LEU A 277 10.69 -22.33 -1.58
C LEU A 277 11.01 -20.96 -0.99
N GLU A 278 11.48 -20.92 0.26
CA GLU A 278 11.86 -19.69 0.96
C GLU A 278 13.01 -18.98 0.24
N GLU A 279 14.06 -19.71 -0.12
CA GLU A 279 15.19 -19.17 -0.89
C GLU A 279 14.75 -18.66 -2.26
N ALA A 280 13.92 -19.43 -2.98
CA ALA A 280 13.41 -19.04 -4.28
C ALA A 280 12.53 -17.77 -4.20
N ARG A 281 11.64 -17.69 -3.20
CA ARG A 281 10.83 -16.50 -2.91
C ARG A 281 11.70 -15.28 -2.61
N ASP A 282 12.73 -15.44 -1.78
CA ASP A 282 13.58 -14.31 -1.36
C ASP A 282 14.38 -13.73 -2.54
N VAL A 283 14.84 -14.58 -3.47
CA VAL A 283 15.47 -14.14 -4.73
C VAL A 283 14.48 -13.39 -5.63
N LEU A 284 13.22 -13.82 -5.67
CA LEU A 284 12.16 -13.20 -6.47
C LEU A 284 11.62 -11.90 -5.86
N HIS A 285 11.63 -11.76 -4.54
CA HIS A 285 11.01 -10.66 -3.82
C HIS A 285 11.43 -9.30 -4.37
N ASP A 286 12.73 -9.01 -4.40
CA ASP A 286 13.24 -7.69 -4.82
C ASP A 286 13.03 -7.43 -6.32
N ARG A 287 12.93 -8.48 -7.14
CA ARG A 287 12.71 -8.37 -8.58
C ARG A 287 11.23 -8.15 -8.94
N LEU A 288 10.32 -8.68 -8.12
CA LEU A 288 8.88 -8.65 -8.38
C LEU A 288 8.16 -7.50 -7.65
N VAL A 289 8.64 -7.04 -6.50
CA VAL A 289 7.89 -6.06 -5.68
C VAL A 289 7.87 -4.65 -6.30
N THR A 290 8.81 -4.32 -7.20
CA THR A 290 8.89 -3.00 -7.84
C THR A 290 8.85 -3.08 -9.36
N LEU A 291 7.99 -2.27 -9.97
CA LEU A 291 8.00 -1.96 -11.40
C LEU A 291 9.00 -0.83 -11.67
N ASP A 292 10.01 -1.13 -12.49
CA ASP A 292 10.78 -0.08 -13.17
C ASP A 292 9.95 0.40 -14.38
N ARG A 293 9.45 1.63 -14.32
CA ARG A 293 8.80 2.30 -15.46
C ARG A 293 9.87 2.99 -16.28
N GLU A 294 9.97 2.65 -17.56
CA GLU A 294 10.91 3.31 -18.48
C GLU A 294 10.68 4.83 -18.57
N PRO A 295 11.74 5.61 -18.83
CA PRO A 295 11.60 7.03 -19.14
C PRO A 295 10.67 7.24 -20.34
N ALA A 296 9.90 8.35 -20.31
CA ALA A 296 9.16 8.78 -21.49
C ALA A 296 10.10 8.95 -22.70
N PRO A 297 9.67 8.65 -23.93
CA PRO A 297 10.56 8.65 -25.10
C PRO A 297 11.12 10.05 -25.46
N ARG A 298 10.52 11.13 -24.92
CA ARG A 298 10.95 12.51 -25.18
C ARG A 298 11.15 13.26 -23.87
N ARG A 299 12.33 13.86 -23.71
CA ARG A 299 12.69 14.69 -22.55
C ARG A 299 12.29 16.16 -22.67
N TYR A 300 12.18 16.69 -23.89
CA TYR A 300 12.03 18.12 -24.14
C TYR A 300 10.65 18.62 -23.67
N GLY A 301 10.61 19.84 -23.12
CA GLY A 301 9.47 20.39 -22.40
C GLY A 301 9.25 19.86 -20.97
N GLN A 302 10.19 19.11 -20.39
CA GLN A 302 10.08 18.51 -19.06
C GLN A 302 11.31 18.77 -18.21
N VAL A 303 11.14 18.89 -16.89
CA VAL A 303 12.26 19.05 -15.95
C VAL A 303 13.05 17.76 -15.87
N PHE A 304 14.36 17.86 -16.08
CA PHE A 304 15.25 16.71 -16.02
C PHE A 304 15.44 16.24 -14.57
N VAL A 305 15.20 14.97 -14.26
CA VAL A 305 15.47 14.38 -12.95
C VAL A 305 16.46 13.23 -13.10
N GLY A 306 17.56 13.30 -12.36
CA GLY A 306 18.58 12.26 -12.38
C GLY A 306 19.51 12.30 -11.18
N THR A 307 20.58 11.54 -11.26
CA THR A 307 21.67 11.51 -10.28
C THR A 307 22.81 12.42 -10.76
N PRO A 308 23.71 12.87 -9.87
CA PRO A 308 24.90 13.63 -10.28
C PRO A 308 25.78 12.93 -11.33
N HIS A 309 25.74 11.60 -11.42
CA HIS A 309 26.44 10.87 -12.50
C HIS A 309 25.84 11.19 -13.88
N GLN A 310 24.53 11.35 -13.96
CA GLN A 310 23.80 11.65 -15.19
C GLN A 310 23.89 13.13 -15.59
N ALA A 311 24.47 13.99 -14.74
CA ALA A 311 24.77 15.39 -15.06
C ALA A 311 26.03 15.54 -15.95
N ARG A 312 26.87 14.50 -16.07
CA ARG A 312 28.13 14.56 -16.81
C ARG A 312 27.89 14.92 -18.27
N GLY A 313 28.59 15.97 -18.75
CA GLY A 313 28.49 16.45 -20.13
C GLY A 313 27.18 17.17 -20.46
N ARG A 314 26.36 17.51 -19.45
CA ARG A 314 25.10 18.23 -19.61
C ARG A 314 25.18 19.59 -18.93
N SER A 315 24.49 20.58 -19.48
CA SER A 315 24.30 21.90 -18.89
C SER A 315 22.82 22.27 -18.89
N PHE A 316 22.40 22.98 -17.86
CA PHE A 316 21.04 23.47 -17.63
C PHE A 316 21.14 24.90 -17.10
N ARG A 317 20.16 25.74 -17.42
CA ARG A 317 20.14 27.13 -16.90
C ARG A 317 19.90 27.14 -15.41
N VAL A 318 19.01 26.27 -14.93
CA VAL A 318 18.67 26.14 -13.51
C VAL A 318 18.89 24.71 -13.05
N VAL A 319 19.59 24.55 -11.92
CA VAL A 319 19.78 23.24 -11.28
C VAL A 319 19.33 23.28 -9.83
N PHE A 320 18.62 22.23 -9.43
CA PHE A 320 18.20 21.95 -8.07
C PHE A 320 18.97 20.73 -7.55
N VAL A 321 19.63 20.87 -6.41
CA VAL A 321 20.31 19.76 -5.71
C VAL A 321 19.71 19.63 -4.30
N PRO A 322 18.68 18.77 -4.15
CA PRO A 322 18.06 18.54 -2.85
C PRO A 322 18.77 17.46 -2.05
N GLY A 323 18.47 17.43 -0.75
CA GLY A 323 18.97 16.39 0.14
C GLY A 323 20.38 16.64 0.65
N LEU A 324 20.87 17.89 0.69
CA LEU A 324 22.17 18.25 1.30
C LEU A 324 22.15 18.16 2.83
N ALA A 325 21.77 17.01 3.38
CA ALA A 325 21.78 16.71 4.79
C ALA A 325 22.92 15.74 5.14
N GLU A 326 23.34 15.75 6.41
CA GLU A 326 24.32 14.81 6.92
C GLU A 326 23.95 13.35 6.57
N ARG A 327 24.94 12.55 6.17
CA ARG A 327 24.82 11.13 5.74
C ARG A 327 24.02 10.86 4.46
N VAL A 328 23.36 11.87 3.88
CA VAL A 328 22.72 11.77 2.55
C VAL A 328 23.69 12.25 1.48
N VAL A 329 24.27 13.42 1.68
CA VAL A 329 25.30 14.01 0.82
C VAL A 329 26.38 14.59 1.73
N PRO A 330 27.61 14.07 1.73
CA PRO A 330 28.02 12.83 1.08
C PRO A 330 27.37 11.61 1.73
N GLN A 331 27.26 10.53 0.97
CA GLN A 331 27.03 9.21 1.54
C GLN A 331 28.27 8.77 2.32
N ARG A 332 28.09 8.14 3.49
CA ARG A 332 29.21 7.59 4.26
C ARG A 332 29.92 6.51 3.42
N PRO A 333 31.17 6.72 3.00
CA PRO A 333 31.91 5.69 2.30
C PRO A 333 32.02 4.47 3.20
N ARG A 334 31.78 3.30 2.63
CA ARG A 334 32.01 2.00 3.29
C ARG A 334 33.04 1.25 2.47
N GLU A 335 33.89 0.54 3.18
CA GLU A 335 34.77 -0.47 2.59
C GLU A 335 33.92 -1.53 1.89
N ASP A 336 34.47 -2.10 0.82
CA ASP A 336 33.83 -3.20 0.11
C ASP A 336 33.92 -4.48 0.96
N PRO A 337 32.81 -5.17 1.23
CA PRO A 337 32.81 -6.32 2.13
C PRO A 337 33.48 -7.57 1.54
N LEU A 338 33.64 -7.67 0.22
CA LEU A 338 34.27 -8.80 -0.45
C LEU A 338 35.76 -8.57 -0.66
N LEU A 339 36.15 -7.35 -1.04
CA LEU A 339 37.54 -6.98 -1.27
C LEU A 339 37.91 -5.75 -0.43
N LEU A 340 38.37 -6.02 0.78
CA LEU A 340 38.85 -5.01 1.74
C LEU A 340 39.93 -4.11 1.13
N ASP A 341 39.97 -2.86 1.56
CA ASP A 341 40.86 -1.81 1.10
C ASP A 341 42.33 -2.16 1.35
N GLU A 342 42.66 -2.92 2.39
CA GLU A 342 44.01 -3.47 2.57
C GLU A 342 44.44 -4.35 1.40
N ARG A 343 43.52 -5.22 0.94
CA ARG A 343 43.77 -6.09 -0.23
C ARG A 343 43.80 -5.29 -1.52
N ARG A 344 42.93 -4.28 -1.66
CA ARG A 344 42.96 -3.35 -2.81
C ARG A 344 44.30 -2.62 -2.90
N ARG A 345 44.79 -2.07 -1.79
CA ARG A 345 46.11 -1.41 -1.72
C ARG A 345 47.24 -2.35 -2.12
N SER A 346 47.24 -3.58 -1.59
CA SER A 346 48.23 -4.60 -1.98
C SER A 346 48.18 -4.89 -3.48
N LEU A 347 46.98 -5.08 -4.05
CA LEU A 347 46.80 -5.36 -5.48
C LEU A 347 47.18 -4.16 -6.36
N ASN A 348 46.80 -2.93 -5.97
CA ASN A 348 47.20 -1.70 -6.63
C ASN A 348 48.73 -1.55 -6.65
N ALA A 349 49.42 -1.89 -5.55
CA ALA A 349 50.88 -1.87 -5.49
C ALA A 349 51.53 -2.92 -6.42
N THR A 350 51.01 -4.16 -6.43
CA THR A 350 51.55 -5.24 -7.27
C THR A 350 51.26 -5.04 -8.77
N LEU A 351 50.02 -4.67 -9.12
CA LEU A 351 49.59 -4.47 -10.51
C LEU A 351 50.08 -3.13 -11.07
N GLY A 352 50.13 -2.09 -10.23
CA GLY A 352 50.67 -0.78 -10.58
C GLY A 352 52.17 -0.83 -10.90
N ALA A 353 52.95 -1.64 -10.17
CA ALA A 353 54.37 -1.86 -10.44
C ALA A 353 54.64 -2.61 -11.77
N GLY A 354 53.69 -3.45 -12.21
CA GLY A 354 53.79 -4.17 -13.49
C GLY A 354 53.49 -3.29 -14.72
N LEU A 355 52.61 -2.30 -14.59
CA LEU A 355 52.23 -1.38 -15.67
C LEU A 355 53.23 -0.24 -15.88
N SER A 356 54.11 0.03 -14.92
CA SER A 356 55.14 1.07 -15.01
C SER A 356 56.39 0.67 -15.81
N ASN A 357 56.56 -0.61 -16.16
CA ASN A 357 57.80 -1.12 -16.77
C ASN A 357 57.78 -1.29 -18.30
N GLY A 358 56.71 -0.88 -18.99
CA GLY A 358 56.72 -0.89 -20.45
C GLY A 358 55.44 -0.33 -21.05
N SER A 359 55.60 0.67 -21.92
CA SER A 359 54.55 1.37 -22.67
C SER A 359 53.70 2.35 -21.87
N SER A 360 53.59 3.57 -22.40
CA SER A 360 52.66 4.63 -22.03
C SER A 360 51.21 4.13 -22.09
N SER A 361 50.77 3.44 -21.04
CA SER A 361 49.36 3.15 -20.83
C SER A 361 48.67 4.45 -20.36
N PRO A 362 47.56 4.88 -20.98
CA PRO A 362 46.79 6.03 -20.53
C PRO A 362 46.14 5.83 -19.14
N PHE A 363 46.25 4.63 -18.57
CA PHE A 363 45.76 4.27 -17.24
C PHE A 363 46.85 4.47 -16.16
N SER A 364 47.31 5.71 -15.98
CA SER A 364 48.11 6.12 -14.81
C SER A 364 47.16 6.46 -13.65
N GLY A 365 46.41 5.46 -13.18
CA GLY A 365 45.42 5.66 -12.12
C GLY A 365 45.26 4.43 -11.25
N THR A 366 44.85 4.63 -10.00
CA THR A 366 44.43 3.60 -9.06
C THR A 366 43.46 2.64 -9.75
N LEU A 367 43.83 1.37 -9.92
CA LEU A 367 43.02 0.38 -10.63
C LEU A 367 41.79 -0.01 -9.81
N LEU A 368 41.97 -0.17 -8.50
CA LEU A 368 40.92 -0.51 -7.55
C LEU A 368 40.67 0.66 -6.61
N VAL A 369 39.49 1.26 -6.72
CA VAL A 369 39.06 2.42 -5.92
C VAL A 369 39.05 2.11 -4.43
N GLU A 370 39.73 2.91 -3.62
CA GLU A 370 39.80 2.79 -2.16
C GLU A 370 38.70 3.63 -1.47
N GLN A 371 38.49 3.49 -0.17
CA GLN A 371 37.48 4.25 0.57
C GLN A 371 37.76 5.77 0.54
N ASP A 372 39.02 6.19 0.59
CA ASP A 372 39.40 7.61 0.50
C ASP A 372 39.11 8.20 -0.89
N ASP A 373 39.32 7.41 -1.95
CA ASP A 373 38.94 7.78 -3.31
C ASP A 373 37.42 7.96 -3.44
N ARG A 374 36.62 7.11 -2.78
CA ARG A 374 35.16 7.25 -2.73
C ARG A 374 34.74 8.53 -2.00
N GLY A 375 35.43 8.90 -0.93
CA GLY A 375 35.22 10.18 -0.23
C GLY A 375 35.48 11.38 -1.14
N SER A 376 36.56 11.34 -1.93
CA SER A 376 36.88 12.36 -2.94
C SER A 376 35.86 12.36 -4.09
N ALA A 377 35.39 11.19 -4.51
CA ALA A 377 34.37 11.04 -5.54
C ALA A 377 33.02 11.66 -5.12
N GLU A 378 32.61 11.54 -3.86
CA GLU A 378 31.39 12.21 -3.36
C GLU A 378 31.45 13.72 -3.52
N ARG A 379 32.61 14.32 -3.22
CA ARG A 379 32.82 15.77 -3.42
C ARG A 379 32.77 16.13 -4.90
N LEU A 380 33.33 15.29 -5.77
CA LEU A 380 33.26 15.47 -7.21
C LEU A 380 31.81 15.39 -7.71
N LEU A 381 30.99 14.49 -7.20
CA LEU A 381 29.57 14.40 -7.59
C LEU A 381 28.81 15.69 -7.31
N LEU A 382 29.03 16.30 -6.15
CA LEU A 382 28.44 17.62 -5.86
C LEU A 382 28.94 18.68 -6.84
N LYS A 383 30.24 18.71 -7.13
CA LYS A 383 30.81 19.64 -8.12
C LYS A 383 30.22 19.45 -9.51
N ILE A 384 29.99 18.20 -9.95
CA ILE A 384 29.37 17.91 -11.25
C ILE A 384 27.92 18.42 -11.26
N ALA A 385 27.16 18.17 -10.20
CA ALA A 385 25.78 18.65 -10.11
C ALA A 385 25.71 20.19 -10.12
N ILE A 386 26.58 20.86 -9.34
CA ILE A 386 26.67 22.32 -9.31
C ILE A 386 27.13 22.88 -10.66
N GLY A 387 28.17 22.29 -11.26
CA GLY A 387 28.76 22.73 -12.51
C GLY A 387 27.87 22.53 -13.74
N ALA A 388 26.78 21.77 -13.61
CA ALA A 388 25.76 21.69 -14.65
C ALA A 388 24.88 22.95 -14.73
N ALA A 389 24.89 23.82 -13.71
CA ALA A 389 24.12 25.06 -13.70
C ALA A 389 24.86 26.20 -14.41
N SER A 390 24.22 26.86 -15.38
CA SER A 390 24.79 28.04 -16.06
C SER A 390 24.28 29.38 -15.54
N GLU A 391 23.09 29.45 -14.96
CA GLU A 391 22.50 30.71 -14.45
C GLU A 391 22.18 30.66 -12.97
N ARG A 392 21.45 29.63 -12.50
CA ARG A 392 21.00 29.53 -11.10
C ARG A 392 21.15 28.13 -10.52
N LEU A 393 21.52 28.11 -9.24
CA LEU A 393 21.66 26.90 -8.43
C LEU A 393 20.79 27.02 -7.18
N TYR A 394 19.96 26.01 -6.96
CA TYR A 394 19.16 25.84 -5.76
C TYR A 394 19.68 24.66 -4.96
N LEU A 395 20.11 24.92 -3.73
CA LEU A 395 20.56 23.90 -2.79
C LEU A 395 19.56 23.78 -1.65
N SER A 396 19.11 22.56 -1.34
CA SER A 396 18.16 22.34 -0.26
C SER A 396 18.48 21.10 0.56
N TYR A 397 18.05 21.09 1.82
CA TYR A 397 18.20 19.94 2.70
C TYR A 397 16.91 19.74 3.54
N PRO A 398 16.54 18.49 3.86
CA PRO A 398 15.41 18.21 4.74
C PRO A 398 15.75 18.62 6.18
N ARG A 399 14.84 19.33 6.85
CA ARG A 399 15.00 19.71 8.27
C ARG A 399 14.57 18.60 9.25
N LEU A 400 13.70 17.70 8.80
CA LEU A 400 13.14 16.61 9.60
C LEU A 400 13.21 15.31 8.81
N ASP A 401 13.51 14.23 9.51
CA ASP A 401 13.21 12.88 9.04
C ASP A 401 11.78 12.53 9.44
N VAL A 402 10.91 12.27 8.46
CA VAL A 402 9.49 11.96 8.71
C VAL A 402 9.31 10.59 9.34
N ALA A 403 10.19 9.62 9.05
CA ALA A 403 10.08 8.27 9.59
C ALA A 403 10.55 8.21 11.05
N GLU A 404 11.64 8.90 11.37
CA GLU A 404 12.23 8.88 12.72
C GLU A 404 11.77 10.06 13.60
N THR A 405 11.05 11.04 13.04
CA THR A 405 10.68 12.32 13.67
C THR A 405 11.89 13.04 14.30
N ARG A 406 13.06 12.91 13.66
CA ARG A 406 14.33 13.49 14.14
C ARG A 406 14.72 14.72 13.32
N ALA A 407 15.30 15.71 13.99
CA ALA A 407 15.90 16.85 13.32
C ALA A 407 17.10 16.41 12.47
N ARG A 408 17.21 16.94 11.26
CA ARG A 408 18.35 16.72 10.38
C ARG A 408 19.24 17.96 10.31
N VAL A 409 20.54 17.72 10.27
CA VAL A 409 21.57 18.75 10.21
C VAL A 409 21.98 18.98 8.75
N PRO A 410 22.23 20.23 8.33
CA PRO A 410 22.84 20.50 7.03
C PRO A 410 24.12 19.70 6.83
N SER A 411 24.36 19.27 5.60
CA SER A 411 25.63 18.67 5.23
C SER A 411 26.80 19.64 5.42
N PHE A 412 27.97 19.13 5.79
CA PHE A 412 29.19 19.91 5.77
C PHE A 412 29.54 20.42 4.36
N TYR A 413 29.09 19.74 3.30
CA TYR A 413 29.22 20.27 1.93
C TYR A 413 28.36 21.51 1.70
N ALA A 414 27.23 21.67 2.39
CA ALA A 414 26.48 22.92 2.33
C ALA A 414 27.28 24.07 2.95
N LEU A 415 28.00 23.81 4.06
CA LEU A 415 28.91 24.78 4.68
C LEU A 415 30.07 25.13 3.74
N ASP A 416 30.63 24.15 3.02
CA ASP A 416 31.70 24.38 2.04
C ASP A 416 31.22 25.23 0.85
N VAL A 417 30.00 25.00 0.36
CA VAL A 417 29.43 25.84 -0.70
C VAL A 417 29.23 27.26 -0.20
N MET A 418 28.67 27.43 1.00
CA MET A 418 28.51 28.76 1.58
C MET A 418 29.85 29.43 1.81
N ARG A 419 30.87 28.70 2.27
CA ARG A 419 32.24 29.21 2.36
C ARG A 419 32.78 29.68 1.01
N ALA A 420 32.50 28.95 -0.07
CA ALA A 420 32.91 29.36 -1.41
C ALA A 420 32.20 30.64 -1.87
N ILE A 421 30.95 30.86 -1.45
CA ILE A 421 30.15 32.04 -1.78
C ILE A 421 30.56 33.25 -0.92
N THR A 422 30.69 33.06 0.40
CA THR A 422 30.85 34.15 1.37
C THR A 422 32.30 34.36 1.83
N GLY A 423 33.24 33.51 1.42
CA GLY A 423 34.65 33.52 1.84
C GLY A 423 34.90 33.05 3.28
N ARG A 424 33.85 32.73 4.05
CA ARG A 424 33.90 32.33 5.46
C ARG A 424 33.02 31.12 5.72
N VAL A 425 33.42 30.23 6.62
CA VAL A 425 32.57 29.10 7.04
C VAL A 425 31.46 29.64 7.93
N PRO A 426 30.17 29.54 7.53
CA PRO A 426 29.07 29.95 8.38
C PRO A 426 28.88 28.97 9.55
N ASP A 427 28.28 29.45 10.64
CA ASP A 427 27.80 28.55 11.70
C ASP A 427 26.63 27.72 11.15
N HIS A 428 26.67 26.41 11.37
CA HIS A 428 25.61 25.48 10.96
C HIS A 428 24.22 25.87 11.46
N ARG A 429 24.10 26.48 12.65
CA ARG A 429 22.82 26.96 13.20
C ARG A 429 22.29 28.17 12.45
N VAL A 430 23.17 29.09 12.07
CA VAL A 430 22.82 30.27 11.29
C VAL A 430 22.35 29.83 9.91
N LEU A 431 23.12 28.97 9.23
CA LEU A 431 22.72 28.41 7.94
C LEU A 431 21.36 27.68 8.03
N ALA A 432 21.14 26.91 9.09
CA ALA A 432 19.88 26.21 9.28
C ALA A 432 18.69 27.15 9.51
N SER A 433 18.90 28.23 10.25
CA SER A 433 17.88 29.25 10.50
C SER A 433 17.55 30.05 9.23
N GLU A 434 18.57 30.45 8.47
CA GLU A 434 18.39 31.17 7.20
C GLU A 434 17.67 30.31 6.17
N ALA A 435 18.08 29.04 6.01
CA ALA A 435 17.40 28.10 5.13
C ALA A 435 15.96 27.81 5.56
N ALA A 436 15.70 27.77 6.87
CA ALA A 436 14.36 27.61 7.41
C ALA A 436 13.46 28.81 7.11
N ALA A 437 14.00 30.03 7.22
CA ALA A 437 13.28 31.26 6.90
C ALA A 437 12.98 31.36 5.40
N GLU A 438 13.95 31.04 4.54
CA GLU A 438 13.79 31.05 3.08
C GLU A 438 12.75 30.04 2.58
N GLY A 439 12.64 28.88 3.24
CA GLY A 439 11.67 27.86 2.88
C GLY A 439 10.22 28.20 3.26
N GLY A 440 10.00 29.01 4.31
CA GLY A 440 8.69 29.48 4.78
C GLY A 440 7.70 28.40 5.27
N ALA A 441 7.87 27.14 4.87
CA ALA A 441 6.98 26.03 5.17
C ALA A 441 7.44 25.24 6.41
N SER A 442 6.49 24.90 7.27
CA SER A 442 6.70 24.05 8.44
C SER A 442 5.95 22.73 8.29
N LEU A 443 6.31 21.71 9.06
CA LEU A 443 5.53 20.46 9.05
C LEU A 443 4.08 20.69 9.50
N ALA A 444 3.86 21.62 10.44
CA ALA A 444 2.52 21.98 10.92
C ALA A 444 1.70 22.78 9.90
N TRP A 445 2.37 23.49 8.99
CA TRP A 445 1.75 24.29 7.94
C TRP A 445 2.62 24.24 6.68
N PRO A 446 2.35 23.30 5.76
CA PRO A 446 3.19 23.07 4.59
C PRO A 446 3.02 24.13 3.49
N ALA A 447 1.95 24.93 3.57
CA ALA A 447 1.61 25.94 2.59
C ALA A 447 2.50 27.20 2.71
N PRO A 448 2.72 27.92 1.59
CA PRO A 448 3.48 29.16 1.58
C PRO A 448 2.71 30.29 2.28
N GLU A 449 3.42 31.37 2.59
CA GLU A 449 2.79 32.60 3.10
C GLU A 449 1.98 33.33 2.03
N ASP A 450 2.45 33.28 0.78
CA ASP A 450 1.82 33.91 -0.39
C ASP A 450 0.96 32.88 -1.14
N PRO A 451 -0.37 33.07 -1.21
CA PRO A 451 -1.29 32.20 -1.94
C PRO A 451 -1.02 32.09 -3.44
N ASP A 452 -0.41 33.10 -4.06
CA ASP A 452 -0.09 33.09 -5.50
C ASP A 452 1.10 32.14 -5.81
N ARG A 453 1.84 31.75 -4.78
CA ARG A 453 2.95 30.77 -4.87
C ARG A 453 2.54 29.35 -4.48
N ALA A 454 1.26 29.10 -4.25
CA ALA A 454 0.75 27.77 -4.01
C ALA A 454 0.87 26.90 -5.26
N ILE A 455 1.21 25.62 -5.09
CA ILE A 455 1.33 24.72 -6.24
C ILE A 455 0.01 24.02 -6.61
N ASP A 456 -0.97 24.01 -5.70
CA ASP A 456 -2.30 23.47 -5.94
C ASP A 456 -3.38 24.19 -5.10
N ASP A 457 -4.65 23.88 -5.39
CA ASP A 457 -5.82 24.49 -4.73
C ASP A 457 -5.79 24.30 -3.21
N LEU A 458 -5.36 23.12 -2.74
CA LEU A 458 -5.25 22.82 -1.32
C LEU A 458 -4.23 23.73 -0.63
N GLU A 459 -3.07 23.90 -1.24
CA GLU A 459 -2.02 24.76 -0.73
C GLU A 459 -2.42 26.24 -0.78
N HIS A 460 -3.15 26.66 -1.81
CA HIS A 460 -3.70 28.01 -1.94
C HIS A 460 -4.69 28.30 -0.80
N ASP A 461 -5.62 27.39 -0.55
CA ASP A 461 -6.60 27.51 0.53
C ASP A 461 -5.93 27.56 1.90
N LEU A 462 -4.89 26.75 2.13
CA LEU A 462 -4.09 26.81 3.35
C LEU A 462 -3.30 28.13 3.45
N ALA A 463 -2.75 28.65 2.38
CA ALA A 463 -2.06 29.95 2.40
C ALA A 463 -3.04 31.08 2.79
N ILE A 464 -4.26 31.07 2.24
CA ILE A 464 -5.32 32.03 2.59
C ILE A 464 -5.78 31.88 4.03
N LEU A 465 -5.90 30.65 4.55
CA LEU A 465 -6.41 30.41 5.90
C LEU A 465 -5.45 30.84 7.01
N ARG A 466 -4.14 30.79 6.79
CA ARG A 466 -3.15 31.02 7.86
C ARG A 466 -3.24 32.41 8.48
N PRO A 467 -3.23 33.51 7.72
CA PRO A 467 -3.40 34.85 8.28
C PRO A 467 -4.73 35.04 9.02
N LEU A 468 -5.78 34.34 8.57
CA LEU A 468 -7.11 34.42 9.19
C LEU A 468 -7.14 33.73 10.56
N LEU A 469 -6.40 32.63 10.73
CA LEU A 469 -6.24 31.93 12.00
C LEU A 469 -5.35 32.68 12.99
N ASP A 470 -4.30 33.34 12.49
CA ASP A 470 -3.36 34.11 13.30
C ASP A 470 -3.86 35.53 13.64
N ALA A 471 -5.01 35.94 13.09
CA ALA A 471 -5.60 37.25 13.32
C ALA A 471 -6.01 37.46 14.80
N ARG A 472 -5.37 38.44 15.46
CA ARG A 472 -5.67 38.79 16.86
C ARG A 472 -7.11 39.26 17.11
N ALA A 473 -7.76 39.82 16.09
CA ALA A 473 -9.14 40.29 16.15
C ALA A 473 -10.02 39.49 15.17
N PRO A 474 -10.60 38.34 15.57
CA PRO A 474 -11.37 37.47 14.68
C PRO A 474 -12.55 38.16 13.97
N ALA A 475 -13.07 39.25 14.55
CA ALA A 475 -14.14 40.04 13.96
C ALA A 475 -13.74 40.71 12.63
N THR A 476 -12.46 41.07 12.44
CA THR A 476 -11.99 41.78 11.23
C THR A 476 -11.81 40.86 10.03
N VAL A 477 -11.68 39.56 10.27
CA VAL A 477 -11.48 38.52 9.24
C VAL A 477 -12.71 37.64 9.05
N ARG A 478 -13.83 37.99 9.71
CA ARG A 478 -15.05 37.20 9.70
C ARG A 478 -15.63 37.14 8.29
N GLY A 479 -15.81 35.92 7.78
CA GLY A 479 -16.40 35.68 6.46
C GLY A 479 -15.39 35.61 5.31
N HIS A 480 -14.11 35.94 5.54
CA HIS A 480 -13.09 35.88 4.48
C HIS A 480 -12.89 34.46 3.92
N ALA A 481 -13.04 33.44 4.76
CA ALA A 481 -12.98 32.02 4.35
C ALA A 481 -14.34 31.45 3.94
N HIS A 482 -15.38 32.28 3.73
CA HIS A 482 -16.72 31.79 3.38
C HIS A 482 -16.76 31.10 2.00
N TYR A 483 -15.87 31.51 1.09
CA TYR A 483 -15.77 30.92 -0.25
C TYR A 483 -15.49 29.40 -0.20
N LEU A 484 -14.72 28.92 0.79
CA LEU A 484 -14.45 27.49 0.99
C LEU A 484 -15.74 26.67 1.22
N LEU A 485 -16.75 27.28 1.83
CA LEU A 485 -18.06 26.66 2.02
C LEU A 485 -18.88 26.66 0.72
N GLY A 486 -18.57 27.53 -0.23
CA GLY A 486 -19.21 27.58 -1.55
C GLY A 486 -18.56 26.67 -2.59
N LEU A 487 -17.24 26.45 -2.52
CA LEU A 487 -16.49 25.67 -3.51
C LEU A 487 -16.78 24.18 -3.48
N ASN A 488 -17.01 23.61 -2.29
CA ASN A 488 -17.20 22.17 -2.14
C ASN A 488 -18.24 21.86 -1.06
N GLU A 489 -19.39 21.30 -1.46
CA GLU A 489 -20.48 20.96 -0.55
C GLU A 489 -20.07 19.88 0.48
N ALA A 490 -19.17 18.95 0.12
CA ALA A 490 -18.64 17.98 1.07
C ALA A 490 -17.73 18.64 2.12
N LEU A 491 -16.89 19.60 1.71
CA LEU A 491 -16.08 20.39 2.63
C LEU A 491 -16.97 21.23 3.55
N ARG A 492 -17.95 21.95 3.00
CA ARG A 492 -18.95 22.71 3.75
C ARG A 492 -19.63 21.86 4.81
N ARG A 493 -20.14 20.69 4.41
CA ARG A 493 -20.78 19.73 5.31
C ARG A 493 -19.82 19.25 6.40
N SER A 494 -18.56 18.96 6.06
CA SER A 494 -17.55 18.50 7.01
C SER A 494 -17.20 19.58 8.05
N VAL A 495 -16.92 20.81 7.60
CA VAL A 495 -16.57 21.95 8.47
C VAL A 495 -17.73 22.30 9.40
N ILE A 496 -18.96 22.39 8.88
CA ILE A 496 -20.15 22.67 9.69
C ILE A 496 -20.36 21.58 10.75
N ARG A 497 -20.21 20.30 10.36
CA ARG A 497 -20.34 19.17 11.31
C ARG A 497 -19.26 19.21 12.38
N ARG A 498 -17.99 19.42 12.01
CA ARG A 498 -16.87 19.52 12.96
C ARG A 498 -17.06 20.68 13.94
N TRP A 499 -17.49 21.83 13.44
CA TRP A 499 -17.79 22.99 14.27
C TRP A 499 -18.97 22.73 15.22
N ALA A 500 -20.02 22.07 14.75
CA ALA A 500 -21.17 21.71 15.57
C ALA A 500 -20.80 20.73 16.70
N ARG A 501 -19.92 19.75 16.42
CA ARG A 501 -19.38 18.81 17.43
C ARG A 501 -18.54 19.48 18.53
N GLY A 502 -17.96 20.64 18.24
CA GLY A 502 -17.21 21.42 19.23
C GLY A 502 -18.10 22.20 20.21
N ARG A 503 -19.43 22.20 20.00
CA ARG A 503 -20.39 22.86 20.89
C ARG A 503 -20.73 21.92 22.06
N PRO A 504 -20.99 22.45 23.27
CA PRO A 504 -21.40 21.61 24.40
C PRO A 504 -22.80 20.99 24.23
N ALA A 505 -23.64 21.60 23.39
CA ALA A 505 -24.97 21.07 23.09
C ALA A 505 -24.90 20.04 21.95
N TRP A 506 -25.48 18.87 22.19
CA TRP A 506 -25.58 17.82 21.20
C TRP A 506 -26.41 18.27 19.98
N SER A 507 -25.98 17.86 18.80
CA SER A 507 -26.54 18.24 17.51
C SER A 507 -26.71 17.02 16.59
N PRO A 508 -27.38 17.17 15.43
CA PRO A 508 -27.37 16.13 14.40
C PRO A 508 -25.98 15.75 13.87
N SER A 509 -24.98 16.60 14.10
CA SER A 509 -23.59 16.30 13.71
C SER A 509 -22.93 15.28 14.65
N ASP A 510 -23.48 15.12 15.85
CA ASP A 510 -23.10 14.14 16.88
C ASP A 510 -23.88 12.82 16.73
N GLY A 511 -24.72 12.71 15.69
CA GLY A 511 -25.58 11.55 15.46
C GLY A 511 -26.97 11.65 16.08
N LEU A 512 -27.35 12.80 16.67
CA LEU A 512 -28.71 13.00 17.17
C LEU A 512 -29.70 13.26 16.04
N ILE A 513 -30.58 12.29 15.77
CA ILE A 513 -31.65 12.46 14.79
C ILE A 513 -32.73 13.37 15.39
N LYS A 514 -32.93 14.55 14.79
CA LYS A 514 -34.09 15.39 15.12
C LYS A 514 -35.35 14.71 14.61
N VAL A 515 -36.38 14.67 15.45
CA VAL A 515 -37.72 14.24 15.03
C VAL A 515 -38.27 15.33 14.11
N ALA A 516 -38.42 14.99 12.83
CA ALA A 516 -39.01 15.83 11.80
C ALA A 516 -40.20 15.06 11.19
N PRO A 517 -41.16 15.73 10.52
CA PRO A 517 -42.31 15.03 9.92
C PRO A 517 -41.92 13.84 9.04
N GLY A 518 -40.81 13.95 8.29
CA GLY A 518 -40.28 12.85 7.46
C GLY A 518 -39.63 11.70 8.23
N THR A 519 -39.10 11.92 9.45
CA THR A 519 -38.50 10.86 10.29
C THR A 519 -39.48 10.31 11.32
N GLN A 520 -40.58 11.02 11.58
CA GLN A 520 -41.54 10.68 12.62
C GLN A 520 -42.22 9.34 12.38
N ALA A 521 -42.60 9.03 11.14
CA ALA A 521 -43.20 7.74 10.80
C ALA A 521 -42.21 6.58 11.04
N ALA A 522 -40.96 6.74 10.59
CA ALA A 522 -39.90 5.75 10.79
C ALA A 522 -39.58 5.53 12.29
N LEU A 523 -39.44 6.61 13.06
CA LEU A 523 -39.20 6.53 14.51
C LEU A 523 -40.41 5.99 15.28
N ALA A 524 -41.63 6.31 14.83
CA ALA A 524 -42.86 5.78 15.43
C ALA A 524 -42.92 4.26 15.32
N ALA A 525 -42.49 3.68 14.19
CA ALA A 525 -42.41 2.23 14.01
C ALA A 525 -41.46 1.55 15.01
N HIS A 526 -40.47 2.28 15.55
CA HIS A 526 -39.50 1.77 16.51
C HIS A 526 -39.82 2.13 17.97
N ARG A 527 -40.99 2.71 18.28
CA ARG A 527 -41.39 2.92 19.68
C ARG A 527 -41.51 1.60 20.43
N LEU A 528 -41.16 1.60 21.71
CA LEU A 528 -41.16 0.40 22.57
C LEU A 528 -42.50 -0.35 22.59
N GLY A 529 -43.62 0.37 22.44
CA GLY A 529 -44.97 -0.23 22.38
C GLY A 529 -45.51 -0.55 20.98
N ARG A 530 -44.72 -0.36 19.91
CA ARG A 530 -45.17 -0.58 18.52
C ARG A 530 -44.69 -1.90 17.92
N ARG A 531 -43.64 -2.49 18.48
CA ARG A 531 -43.14 -3.82 18.10
C ARG A 531 -42.53 -4.52 19.32
N PRO A 532 -42.50 -5.87 19.34
CA PRO A 532 -41.82 -6.60 20.39
C PRO A 532 -40.30 -6.35 20.34
N TYR A 533 -39.69 -6.29 21.53
CA TYR A 533 -38.25 -6.16 21.71
C TYR A 533 -37.76 -7.28 22.63
N SER A 534 -36.57 -7.83 22.35
CA SER A 534 -35.95 -8.78 23.26
C SER A 534 -35.57 -8.11 24.58
N LEU A 535 -35.53 -8.87 25.67
CA LEU A 535 -35.06 -8.37 26.97
C LEU A 535 -33.64 -7.82 26.89
N SER A 536 -32.76 -8.44 26.09
CA SER A 536 -31.40 -7.96 25.83
C SER A 536 -31.37 -6.60 25.12
N ALA A 537 -32.31 -6.33 24.22
CA ALA A 537 -32.45 -5.03 23.58
C ALA A 537 -32.92 -3.97 24.60
N LEU A 538 -33.91 -4.28 25.43
CA LEU A 538 -34.39 -3.38 26.47
C LEU A 538 -33.32 -3.10 27.55
N GLN A 539 -32.50 -4.11 27.88
CA GLN A 539 -31.34 -3.93 28.74
C GLN A 539 -30.34 -2.95 28.14
N ARG A 540 -30.01 -3.09 26.84
CA ARG A 540 -29.16 -2.11 26.13
C ARG A 540 -29.77 -0.71 26.17
N PHE A 541 -31.09 -0.58 26.02
CA PHE A 541 -31.77 0.72 26.12
C PHE A 541 -31.61 1.35 27.50
N ALA A 542 -31.75 0.55 28.57
CA ALA A 542 -31.57 1.01 29.95
C ALA A 542 -30.11 1.38 30.26
N SER A 543 -29.13 0.64 29.73
CA SER A 543 -27.70 0.94 29.94
C SER A 543 -27.22 2.12 29.09
N CYS A 544 -27.56 2.14 27.79
CA CYS A 544 -27.16 3.18 26.85
C CYS A 544 -28.17 3.27 25.69
N PRO A 545 -29.07 4.28 25.69
CA PRO A 545 -30.04 4.48 24.60
C PRO A 545 -29.41 4.60 23.21
N TYR A 546 -28.20 5.15 23.13
CA TYR A 546 -27.46 5.26 21.87
C TYR A 546 -27.00 3.88 21.36
N GLN A 547 -26.49 3.01 22.24
CA GLN A 547 -26.15 1.63 21.88
C GLN A 547 -27.38 0.84 21.42
N PHE A 548 -28.53 1.06 22.04
CA PHE A 548 -29.80 0.50 21.59
C PHE A 548 -30.18 0.96 20.17
N LEU A 549 -30.05 2.26 19.89
CA LEU A 549 -30.29 2.82 18.56
C LEU A 549 -29.37 2.15 17.52
N LEU A 550 -28.05 2.10 17.77
CA LEU A 550 -27.09 1.50 16.84
C LEU A 550 -27.34 0.00 16.62
N ALA A 551 -27.43 -0.80 17.70
CA ALA A 551 -27.50 -2.26 17.58
C ALA A 551 -28.91 -2.79 17.24
N THR A 552 -29.98 -2.15 17.73
CA THR A 552 -31.35 -2.69 17.63
C THR A 552 -32.18 -2.02 16.53
N ILE A 553 -31.97 -0.72 16.31
CA ILE A 553 -32.68 0.03 15.26
C ILE A 553 -31.86 0.00 13.97
N HIS A 554 -30.61 0.46 13.99
CA HIS A 554 -29.74 0.47 12.82
C HIS A 554 -29.09 -0.88 12.50
N ARG A 555 -29.15 -1.85 13.44
CA ARG A 555 -28.56 -3.19 13.29
C ARG A 555 -27.07 -3.16 12.95
N LEU A 556 -26.36 -2.19 13.53
CA LEU A 556 -24.92 -2.09 13.45
C LEU A 556 -24.29 -3.04 14.46
N GLU A 557 -23.43 -3.92 13.97
CA GLU A 557 -22.66 -4.89 14.75
C GLU A 557 -21.20 -4.40 14.82
N PRO A 558 -20.51 -4.54 15.97
CA PRO A 558 -19.07 -4.34 16.04
C PRO A 558 -18.36 -5.26 15.04
N TRP A 559 -17.26 -4.81 14.47
CA TRP A 559 -16.39 -5.68 13.69
C TRP A 559 -15.61 -6.57 14.66
N ASP A 560 -15.87 -7.87 14.66
CA ASP A 560 -15.16 -8.83 15.51
C ASP A 560 -13.77 -9.11 14.90
N GLU A 561 -12.69 -8.81 15.62
CA GLU A 561 -11.34 -9.22 15.22
C GLU A 561 -11.18 -10.74 15.41
N PRO A 562 -10.71 -11.50 14.39
CA PRO A 562 -10.54 -12.93 14.52
C PRO A 562 -9.41 -13.27 15.49
N GLU A 563 -9.78 -13.80 16.65
CA GLU A 563 -8.83 -14.50 17.51
C GLU A 563 -8.68 -15.96 17.05
N PRO A 564 -7.47 -16.54 17.10
CA PRO A 564 -7.30 -17.97 16.91
C PRO A 564 -8.25 -18.72 17.84
N LEU A 565 -9.03 -19.67 17.31
CA LEU A 565 -9.92 -20.57 18.08
C LEU A 565 -9.10 -21.50 19.00
N MET A 566 -8.40 -20.95 19.98
CA MET A 566 -7.85 -21.65 21.13
C MET A 566 -8.90 -21.79 22.23
N ARG A 567 -9.95 -20.95 22.19
CA ARG A 567 -11.10 -20.99 23.09
C ARG A 567 -12.39 -20.95 22.28
N MET A 568 -13.33 -21.81 22.64
CA MET A 568 -14.70 -21.75 22.14
C MET A 568 -15.30 -20.41 22.55
N ASP A 569 -15.89 -19.68 21.59
CA ASP A 569 -16.50 -18.38 21.85
C ASP A 569 -17.64 -18.51 22.88
N PRO A 570 -17.92 -17.47 23.68
CA PRO A 570 -18.92 -17.55 24.74
C PRO A 570 -20.33 -17.91 24.25
N LEU A 571 -20.70 -17.52 23.02
CA LEU A 571 -22.02 -17.76 22.47
C LEU A 571 -22.20 -19.23 22.08
N THR A 572 -21.25 -19.80 21.32
CA THR A 572 -21.23 -21.21 20.95
C THR A 572 -21.14 -22.10 22.18
N ARG A 573 -20.32 -21.71 23.16
CA ARG A 573 -20.24 -22.41 24.45
C ARG A 573 -21.59 -22.43 25.15
N GLY A 574 -22.22 -21.26 25.32
CA GLY A 574 -23.54 -21.15 25.94
C GLY A 574 -24.60 -21.99 25.22
N SER A 575 -24.65 -21.91 23.90
CA SER A 575 -25.56 -22.70 23.06
C SER A 575 -25.38 -24.21 23.26
N LEU A 576 -24.13 -24.70 23.26
CA LEU A 576 -23.83 -26.12 23.47
C LEU A 576 -24.22 -26.58 24.88
N PHE A 577 -23.98 -25.76 25.91
CA PHE A 577 -24.45 -26.06 27.26
C PHE A 577 -25.97 -26.12 27.34
N HIS A 578 -26.69 -25.16 26.76
CA HIS A 578 -28.15 -25.16 26.73
C HIS A 578 -28.71 -26.38 25.99
N LYS A 579 -28.11 -26.75 24.85
CA LYS A 579 -28.53 -27.92 24.08
C LYS A 579 -28.30 -29.21 24.86
N ALA A 580 -27.12 -29.39 25.45
CA ALA A 580 -26.81 -30.55 26.27
C ALA A 580 -27.76 -30.66 27.48
N GLN A 581 -28.06 -29.55 28.15
CA GLN A 581 -29.03 -29.52 29.25
C GLN A 581 -30.44 -29.85 28.77
N ALA A 582 -30.88 -29.29 27.64
CA ALA A 582 -32.21 -29.56 27.09
C ALA A 582 -32.38 -31.03 26.69
N GLU A 583 -31.37 -31.62 26.04
CA GLU A 583 -31.35 -33.05 25.70
C GLU A 583 -31.37 -33.92 26.95
N PHE A 584 -30.57 -33.58 27.96
CA PHE A 584 -30.54 -34.27 29.25
C PHE A 584 -31.92 -34.23 29.94
N TYR A 585 -32.52 -33.05 30.10
CA TYR A 585 -33.82 -32.92 30.74
C TYR A 585 -34.96 -33.58 29.95
N ARG A 586 -34.94 -33.51 28.61
CA ARG A 586 -35.90 -34.25 27.77
C ARG A 586 -35.75 -35.76 27.92
N ALA A 587 -34.52 -36.26 28.03
CA ALA A 587 -34.27 -37.68 28.29
C ALA A 587 -34.77 -38.11 29.67
N MET A 588 -34.55 -37.30 30.71
CA MET A 588 -35.09 -37.54 32.06
C MET A 588 -36.61 -37.49 32.10
N GLU A 589 -37.23 -36.54 31.39
CA GLU A 589 -38.68 -36.46 31.25
C GLU A 589 -39.23 -37.74 30.60
N GLY A 590 -38.60 -38.22 29.52
CA GLY A 590 -38.97 -39.49 28.87
C GLY A 590 -38.80 -40.72 29.76
N ARG A 591 -37.95 -40.65 30.79
CA ARG A 591 -37.77 -41.69 31.83
C ARG A 591 -38.64 -41.46 33.07
N ASN A 592 -39.47 -40.41 33.09
CA ASN A 592 -40.31 -40.02 34.23
C ASN A 592 -39.52 -39.69 35.51
N GLU A 593 -38.28 -39.22 35.35
CA GLU A 593 -37.35 -38.87 36.42
C GLU A 593 -37.51 -37.41 36.90
N LEU A 594 -38.43 -36.64 36.28
CA LEU A 594 -38.78 -35.27 36.65
C LEU A 594 -40.14 -35.21 37.38
N PRO A 595 -40.33 -34.30 38.35
CA PRO A 595 -39.37 -33.33 38.88
C PRO A 595 -38.32 -34.00 39.78
N VAL A 596 -37.09 -33.48 39.75
CA VAL A 596 -36.00 -33.94 40.62
C VAL A 596 -36.32 -33.56 42.08
N THR A 597 -36.64 -34.56 42.90
CA THR A 597 -36.84 -34.39 44.35
C THR A 597 -35.62 -34.89 45.13
N ARG A 598 -35.45 -34.45 46.39
CA ARG A 598 -34.35 -34.92 47.26
C ARG A 598 -34.26 -36.44 47.37
N GLU A 599 -35.40 -37.13 47.28
CA GLU A 599 -35.49 -38.61 47.36
C GLU A 599 -35.09 -39.30 46.06
N ARG A 600 -35.23 -38.64 44.90
CA ARG A 600 -34.96 -39.20 43.56
C ARG A 600 -33.59 -38.80 43.00
N LEU A 601 -32.93 -37.83 43.63
CA LEU A 601 -31.60 -37.33 43.25
C LEU A 601 -30.51 -38.42 43.16
N PRO A 602 -30.47 -39.46 44.03
CA PRO A 602 -29.46 -40.53 43.94
C PRO A 602 -29.59 -41.44 42.70
N GLY A 603 -30.77 -41.49 42.07
CA GLY A 603 -31.03 -42.31 40.87
C GLY A 603 -30.95 -41.53 39.55
N ALA A 604 -30.72 -40.21 39.61
CA ALA A 604 -30.72 -39.30 38.47
C ALA A 604 -29.31 -38.82 38.05
N ALA A 605 -28.25 -39.29 38.72
CA ALA A 605 -26.86 -38.88 38.52
C ALA A 605 -26.10 -39.81 37.57
#